data_AF-A0A2P5X6I2-F1
#
_entry.id   AF-A0A2P5X6I2-F1
#
_cell.length_a   1.000
_cell.length_b   1.000
_cell.length_c   1.000
_cell.angle_alpha   90.00
_cell.angle_beta   90.00
_cell.angle_gamma   90.00
#
_symmetry.space_group_name_H-M   'P 1'
#
loop_
_entity.id
_entity.type
_entity.pdbx_description
1 polymer ?
#
loop_
_entity_poly.entity_id
_entity_poly.type
_entity_poly.pdbx_seq_one_letter_code
_entity_poly.pdbx_strand_id
1 'polypeptide(L)'
;MTTDSDTKLLCALANLPEVRSAHEVLEVPTVSARFGTAPFFWNWGMEAMTNLLPAEFLRDRSKVQQLVEWFDPLVRAVDGIAGERVSMRVDLECTNERSTLALFSHRRLSVAVGNATAAFAVAILEGSTQPGVWFPEEPEGIAVEAREELLKRAAEGAIAFVMNKPPWMVETDPKELGLGIYVMSDAGNYI
;
A
#
# COMPACT_ATOMS: atom_id res chain seq x y z
N MET A 1 -20.77 -6.53 -5.36
CA MET A 1 -21.28 -5.18 -5.70
C MET A 1 -20.90 -4.31 -4.51
N THR A 2 -19.71 -3.75 -4.56
CA THR A 2 -19.12 -2.87 -3.52
C THR A 2 -18.27 -1.90 -4.32
N THR A 3 -18.68 -0.64 -4.35
CA THR A 3 -18.00 0.44 -5.06
C THR A 3 -16.77 0.89 -4.28
N ASP A 4 -15.81 1.55 -4.93
CA ASP A 4 -14.56 2.11 -4.36
C ASP A 4 -14.76 2.91 -3.04
N SER A 5 -15.96 3.48 -2.86
CA SER A 5 -16.39 4.13 -1.62
C SER A 5 -16.47 3.20 -0.41
N ASP A 6 -16.92 1.95 -0.59
CA ASP A 6 -17.12 0.98 0.50
C ASP A 6 -15.77 0.40 0.97
N THR A 7 -14.79 0.28 0.07
CA THR A 7 -13.43 -0.14 0.41
C THR A 7 -12.70 0.95 1.22
N LYS A 8 -12.90 2.22 0.89
CA LYS A 8 -12.37 3.37 1.66
C LYS A 8 -12.95 3.48 3.07
N LEU A 9 -14.17 2.95 3.29
CA LEU A 9 -14.91 3.03 4.55
C LEU A 9 -14.41 2.07 5.65
N LEU A 10 -13.59 1.06 5.33
CA LEU A 10 -13.15 0.05 6.30
C LEU A 10 -11.63 -0.16 6.39
N CYS A 11 -10.85 0.65 5.69
CA CYS A 11 -9.41 0.78 5.94
C CYS A 11 -9.16 1.82 7.03
N ALA A 12 -8.47 1.42 8.10
CA ALA A 12 -8.13 2.30 9.21
C ALA A 12 -7.03 3.29 8.81
N LEU A 13 -7.11 4.53 9.33
CA LEU A 13 -6.03 5.51 9.19
C LEU A 13 -4.78 5.00 9.90
N ALA A 14 -3.67 4.96 9.16
CA ALA A 14 -2.38 4.50 9.65
C ALA A 14 -1.40 5.67 9.74
N ASN A 15 -0.76 5.83 10.90
CA ASN A 15 0.34 6.78 11.07
C ASN A 15 1.64 6.13 10.63
N LEU A 16 1.90 6.18 9.33
CA LEU A 16 3.12 5.65 8.71
C LEU A 16 4.17 6.76 8.55
N PRO A 17 5.48 6.45 8.67
CA PRO A 17 6.53 7.45 8.47
C PRO A 17 6.43 8.14 7.10
N GLU A 18 6.02 7.40 6.07
CA GLU A 18 5.82 7.86 4.69
C GLU A 18 4.77 8.98 4.59
N VAL A 19 3.79 9.05 5.50
CA VAL A 19 2.81 10.14 5.51
C VAL A 19 3.49 11.47 5.82
N ARG A 20 4.39 11.45 6.80
CA ARG A 20 5.11 12.64 7.24
C ARG A 20 6.19 13.01 6.24
N SER A 21 7.02 12.05 5.83
CA SER A 21 8.10 12.31 4.89
C SER A 21 7.59 12.73 3.52
N ALA A 22 6.48 12.17 3.00
CA ALA A 22 5.89 12.67 1.76
C ALA A 22 5.36 14.11 1.89
N HIS A 23 4.78 14.48 3.04
CA HIS A 23 4.35 15.86 3.29
C HIS A 23 5.54 16.83 3.33
N GLU A 24 6.59 16.46 4.07
CA GLU A 24 7.76 17.32 4.30
C GLU A 24 8.71 17.39 3.09
N VAL A 25 8.93 16.27 2.41
CA VAL A 25 9.94 16.13 1.34
C VAL A 25 9.36 16.37 -0.05
N LEU A 26 8.13 15.91 -0.31
CA LEU A 26 7.45 16.10 -1.60
C LEU A 26 6.53 17.34 -1.60
N GLU A 27 6.45 18.06 -0.48
CA GLU A 27 5.64 19.27 -0.30
C GLU A 27 4.13 19.06 -0.61
N VAL A 28 3.63 17.84 -0.43
CA VAL A 28 2.21 17.51 -0.67
C VAL A 28 1.39 17.98 0.53
N PRO A 29 0.44 18.93 0.39
CA PRO A 29 -0.20 19.58 1.53
C PRO A 29 -1.12 18.66 2.35
N THR A 30 -1.61 17.57 1.74
CA THR A 30 -2.48 16.61 2.41
C THR A 30 -2.08 15.21 2.02
N VAL A 31 -1.61 14.45 3.01
CA VAL A 31 -1.19 13.06 2.85
C VAL A 31 -1.94 12.22 3.88
N SER A 32 -2.46 11.07 3.47
CA SER A 32 -3.07 10.10 4.38
C SER A 32 -2.76 8.69 3.92
N ALA A 33 -2.44 7.81 4.87
CA ALA A 33 -2.29 6.39 4.61
C ALA A 33 -3.43 5.64 5.29
N ARG A 34 -3.93 4.60 4.62
CA ARG A 34 -4.95 3.71 5.16
C ARG A 34 -4.51 2.26 4.97
N PHE A 35 -4.82 1.44 5.95
CA PHE A 35 -4.52 0.00 5.93
C PHE A 35 -5.80 -0.79 6.17
N GLY A 36 -5.98 -1.85 5.38
CA GLY A 36 -7.09 -2.77 5.51
C GLY A 36 -6.61 -4.19 5.26
N THR A 37 -7.29 -5.15 5.88
CA THR A 37 -6.98 -6.57 5.72
C THR A 37 -8.13 -7.30 5.03
N ALA A 38 -7.78 -8.32 4.25
CA ALA A 38 -8.71 -9.30 3.77
C ALA A 38 -8.50 -10.62 4.54
N PRO A 39 -9.56 -11.36 4.91
CA PRO A 39 -10.95 -11.02 4.63
C PRO A 39 -11.47 -9.91 5.56
N PHE A 40 -12.17 -8.93 4.99
CA PHE A 40 -13.49 -8.59 5.50
C PHE A 40 -13.62 -8.27 6.99
N PHE A 41 -14.08 -9.32 7.67
CA PHE A 41 -14.40 -9.38 9.09
C PHE A 41 -13.21 -9.08 10.00
N TRP A 42 -11.96 -9.21 9.55
CA TRP A 42 -10.80 -8.86 10.37
C TRP A 42 -10.77 -7.38 10.73
N ASN A 43 -11.21 -6.51 9.82
CA ASN A 43 -11.29 -5.07 10.10
C ASN A 43 -12.32 -4.78 11.21
N TRP A 44 -13.44 -5.52 11.24
CA TRP A 44 -14.42 -5.44 12.35
C TRP A 44 -13.85 -6.00 13.66
N GLY A 45 -13.06 -7.07 13.58
CA GLY A 45 -12.36 -7.62 14.75
C GLY A 45 -11.41 -6.59 15.35
N MET A 46 -10.59 -5.94 14.52
CA MET A 46 -9.70 -4.86 14.95
C MET A 46 -10.49 -3.70 15.57
N GLU A 47 -11.56 -3.24 14.92
CA GLU A 47 -12.42 -2.17 15.43
C GLU A 47 -13.04 -2.53 16.79
N ALA A 48 -13.59 -3.73 16.93
CA ALA A 48 -14.16 -4.22 18.18
C ALA A 48 -13.10 -4.27 19.29
N MET A 49 -11.88 -4.72 19.00
CA MET A 49 -10.79 -4.75 19.98
C MET A 49 -10.41 -3.34 20.45
N THR A 50 -10.32 -2.35 19.55
CA THR A 50 -10.06 -0.95 19.94
C THR A 50 -11.19 -0.34 20.77
N ASN A 51 -12.44 -0.71 20.50
CA ASN A 51 -13.60 -0.15 21.21
C ASN A 51 -13.84 -0.83 22.56
N LEU A 52 -13.47 -2.11 22.71
CA LEU A 52 -13.68 -2.89 23.93
C LEU A 52 -12.50 -2.82 24.90
N LEU A 53 -11.28 -2.63 24.41
CA LEU A 53 -10.08 -2.58 25.24
C LEU A 53 -9.73 -1.14 25.63
N PRO A 54 -9.57 -0.83 26.94
CA PRO A 54 -9.15 0.49 27.38
C PRO A 54 -7.76 0.87 26.83
N ALA A 55 -7.52 2.16 26.62
CA ALA A 55 -6.22 2.65 26.13
C ALA A 55 -5.06 2.27 27.08
N GLU A 56 -5.31 2.19 28.38
CA GLU A 56 -4.35 1.74 29.39
C GLU A 56 -3.98 0.27 29.23
N PHE A 57 -4.93 -0.56 28.76
CA PHE A 57 -4.67 -1.97 28.45
C PHE A 57 -3.77 -2.08 27.22
N LEU A 58 -4.08 -1.34 26.15
CA LEU A 58 -3.31 -1.34 24.90
C LEU A 58 -1.91 -0.74 25.06
N ARG A 59 -1.67 0.09 26.07
CA ARG A 59 -0.34 0.65 26.40
C ARG A 59 0.52 -0.28 27.25
N ASP A 60 -0.08 -1.27 27.91
CA ASP A 60 0.63 -2.21 28.77
C ASP A 60 1.18 -3.37 27.92
N ARG A 61 2.49 -3.33 27.69
CA ARG A 61 3.19 -4.34 26.88
C ARG A 61 2.93 -5.77 27.34
N SER A 62 2.82 -6.00 28.66
CA SER A 62 2.64 -7.35 29.20
C SER A 62 1.26 -7.92 28.87
N LYS A 63 0.23 -7.09 28.91
CA LYS A 63 -1.14 -7.47 28.59
C LYS A 63 -1.34 -7.65 27.09
N VAL A 64 -0.76 -6.76 26.29
CA VAL A 64 -0.75 -6.89 24.83
C VAL A 64 0.00 -8.15 24.41
N GLN A 65 1.11 -8.48 25.06
CA GLN A 65 1.85 -9.71 24.76
C GLN A 65 1.03 -10.97 25.06
N GLN A 66 0.37 -11.05 26.22
CA GLN A 66 -0.50 -12.19 26.54
C GLN A 66 -1.65 -12.33 25.55
N LEU A 67 -2.24 -11.21 25.13
CA LEU A 67 -3.26 -11.18 24.10
C LEU A 67 -2.71 -11.75 22.78
N VAL A 68 -1.53 -11.29 22.34
CA VAL A 68 -0.87 -11.80 21.13
C VAL A 68 -0.60 -13.31 21.24
N GLU A 69 -0.10 -13.81 22.36
CA GLU A 69 0.17 -15.24 22.55
C GLU A 69 -1.10 -16.11 22.40
N TRP A 70 -2.27 -15.60 22.78
CA TRP A 70 -3.54 -16.30 22.63
C TRP A 70 -4.09 -16.25 21.20
N PHE A 71 -3.89 -15.13 20.51
CA PHE A 71 -4.41 -14.91 19.16
C PHE A 71 -3.47 -15.37 18.04
N ASP A 72 -2.15 -15.43 18.26
CA ASP A 72 -1.13 -15.77 17.25
C ASP A 72 -1.40 -17.11 16.54
N PRO A 73 -1.79 -18.21 17.23
CA PRO A 73 -2.13 -19.46 16.55
C PRO A 73 -3.33 -19.35 15.60
N LEU A 74 -4.35 -18.58 16.00
CA LEU A 74 -5.54 -18.32 15.18
C LEU A 74 -5.20 -17.44 13.98
N VAL A 75 -4.42 -16.37 14.20
CA VAL A 75 -3.95 -15.46 13.14
C VAL A 75 -3.13 -16.24 12.12
N ARG A 76 -2.15 -17.04 12.53
CA ARG A 76 -1.35 -17.87 11.62
C ARG A 76 -2.18 -18.89 10.84
N ALA A 77 -3.18 -19.51 11.49
CA ALA A 77 -4.06 -20.45 10.81
C ALA A 77 -4.90 -19.76 9.73
N VAL A 78 -5.41 -18.55 10.01
CA VAL A 78 -6.19 -17.78 9.05
C VAL A 78 -5.31 -17.16 7.96
N ASP A 79 -4.11 -16.65 8.28
CA ASP A 79 -3.15 -16.14 7.30
C ASP A 79 -2.70 -17.24 6.32
N GLY A 80 -2.53 -18.47 6.81
CA GLY A 80 -2.26 -19.64 5.98
C GLY A 80 -3.39 -19.99 4.99
N ILE A 81 -4.64 -19.57 5.29
CA ILE A 81 -5.83 -19.84 4.47
C ILE A 81 -6.17 -18.65 3.56
N ALA A 82 -6.11 -17.42 4.08
CA ALA A 82 -6.43 -16.18 3.38
C ALA A 82 -5.38 -15.83 2.31
N GLY A 83 -4.15 -16.32 2.51
CA GLY A 83 -3.03 -16.10 1.61
C GLY A 83 -2.34 -14.76 1.84
N GLU A 84 -1.04 -14.71 1.54
CA GLU A 84 -0.18 -13.54 1.75
C GLU A 84 -0.37 -12.46 0.66
N ARG A 85 -1.55 -12.31 0.05
CA ARG A 85 -1.72 -11.33 -1.03
C ARG A 85 -1.65 -9.91 -0.47
N VAL A 86 -0.90 -9.05 -1.15
CA VAL A 86 -0.83 -7.62 -0.84
C VAL A 86 -1.22 -6.82 -2.07
N SER A 87 -1.93 -5.72 -1.85
CA SER A 87 -2.17 -4.68 -2.83
C SER A 87 -1.89 -3.33 -2.18
N MET A 88 -1.18 -2.46 -2.89
CA MET A 88 -0.90 -1.08 -2.50
C MET A 88 -1.38 -0.17 -3.62
N ARG A 89 -2.19 0.82 -3.25
CA ARG A 89 -2.72 1.84 -4.15
C ARG A 89 -2.29 3.20 -3.64
N VAL A 90 -1.75 4.03 -4.52
CA VAL A 90 -1.38 5.41 -4.24
C VAL A 90 -2.15 6.30 -5.20
N ASP A 91 -3.04 7.13 -4.66
CA ASP A 91 -3.80 8.13 -5.40
C ASP A 91 -3.16 9.51 -5.19
N LEU A 92 -2.96 10.24 -6.29
CA LEU A 92 -2.51 11.63 -6.29
C LEU A 92 -3.58 12.49 -6.96
N GLU A 93 -4.10 13.45 -6.20
CA GLU A 93 -5.06 14.45 -6.69
C GLU A 93 -4.38 15.83 -6.74
N CYS A 94 -4.40 16.44 -7.91
CA CYS A 94 -3.84 17.76 -8.14
C CYS A 94 -4.93 18.83 -8.12
N THR A 95 -4.57 20.07 -7.78
CA THR A 95 -5.49 21.23 -7.74
C THR A 95 -6.13 21.58 -9.07
N ASN A 96 -5.60 21.07 -10.18
CA ASN A 96 -6.13 21.24 -11.53
C ASN A 96 -7.08 20.10 -11.96
N GLU A 97 -7.71 19.42 -10.99
CA GLU A 97 -8.63 18.29 -11.20
C GLU A 97 -8.00 17.08 -11.90
N ARG A 98 -6.67 17.06 -12.05
CA ARG A 98 -5.97 15.87 -12.55
C ARG A 98 -5.77 14.92 -11.39
N SER A 99 -6.22 13.68 -11.56
CA SER A 99 -5.89 12.58 -10.67
C SER A 99 -5.04 11.55 -11.40
N THR A 100 -4.09 10.98 -10.67
CA THR A 100 -3.32 9.83 -11.13
C THR A 100 -3.21 8.79 -10.03
N LEU A 101 -3.04 7.55 -10.44
CA LEU A 101 -3.03 6.38 -9.61
C LEU A 101 -1.82 5.53 -9.94
N ALA A 102 -1.22 4.99 -8.89
CA ALA A 102 -0.32 3.85 -8.94
C ALA A 102 -0.95 2.65 -8.21
N LEU A 103 -0.77 1.46 -8.78
CA LEU A 103 -1.23 0.20 -8.23
C LEU A 103 -0.10 -0.82 -8.27
N PHE A 104 0.17 -1.43 -7.12
CA PHE A 104 1.05 -2.57 -6.99
C PHE A 104 0.29 -3.72 -6.34
N SER A 105 0.40 -4.92 -6.89
CA SER A 105 -0.16 -6.11 -6.26
C SER A 105 0.77 -7.30 -6.38
N HIS A 106 0.90 -8.08 -5.32
CA HIS A 106 1.75 -9.26 -5.27
C HIS A 106 1.04 -10.41 -4.54
N ARG A 107 1.26 -11.66 -4.97
CA ARG A 107 0.62 -12.84 -4.36
C ARG A 107 1.14 -13.16 -2.95
N ARG A 108 2.32 -12.66 -2.62
CA ARG A 108 3.06 -12.95 -1.38
C ARG A 108 3.71 -11.69 -0.81
N LEU A 109 3.19 -11.18 0.30
CA LEU A 109 3.68 -10.00 1.00
C LEU A 109 5.15 -10.16 1.40
N SER A 110 5.50 -11.33 1.92
CA SER A 110 6.87 -11.68 2.32
C SER A 110 7.88 -11.48 1.18
N VAL A 111 7.53 -11.96 -0.02
CA VAL A 111 8.36 -11.81 -1.22
C VAL A 111 8.36 -10.36 -1.71
N ALA A 112 7.23 -9.67 -1.70
CA ALA A 112 7.17 -8.26 -2.10
C ALA A 112 8.07 -7.36 -1.23
N VAL A 113 8.03 -7.54 0.09
CA VAL A 113 8.91 -6.83 1.03
C VAL A 113 10.37 -7.21 0.80
N GLY A 114 10.65 -8.49 0.55
CA GLY A 114 12.00 -8.98 0.20
C GLY A 114 12.54 -8.32 -1.06
N ASN A 115 11.73 -8.25 -2.13
CA ASN A 115 12.11 -7.64 -3.41
C ASN A 115 12.33 -6.14 -3.27
N ALA A 116 11.48 -5.43 -2.54
CA ALA A 116 11.67 -4.01 -2.25
C ALA A 116 12.97 -3.76 -1.46
N THR A 117 13.26 -4.58 -0.45
CA THR A 117 14.49 -4.50 0.34
C THR A 117 15.72 -4.77 -0.52
N ALA A 118 15.67 -5.80 -1.37
CA ALA A 118 16.75 -6.14 -2.29
C ALA A 118 16.99 -5.03 -3.32
N ALA A 119 15.92 -4.49 -3.93
CA ALA A 119 16.02 -3.38 -4.87
C ALA A 119 16.68 -2.14 -4.25
N PHE A 120 16.32 -1.81 -3.00
CA PHE A 120 16.94 -0.73 -2.26
C PHE A 120 18.43 -1.00 -1.97
N ALA A 121 18.78 -2.22 -1.55
CA ALA A 121 20.18 -2.61 -1.33
C ALA A 121 21.02 -2.52 -2.61
N VAL A 122 20.46 -2.91 -3.77
CA VAL A 122 21.13 -2.75 -5.06
C VAL A 122 21.33 -1.27 -5.39
N ALA A 123 20.33 -0.41 -5.17
CA ALA A 123 20.46 1.03 -5.41
C ALA A 123 21.59 1.66 -4.57
N ILE A 124 21.76 1.22 -3.31
CA ILE A 124 22.90 1.64 -2.46
C ILE A 124 24.23 1.20 -3.09
N LEU A 125 24.35 -0.07 -3.50
CA LEU A 125 25.59 -0.61 -4.07
C LEU A 125 25.97 0.03 -5.40
N GLU A 126 24.98 0.49 -6.17
CA GLU A 126 25.17 1.25 -7.41
C GLU A 126 25.51 2.72 -7.18
N GLY A 127 25.49 3.19 -5.92
CA GLY A 127 25.81 4.58 -5.57
C GLY A 127 24.66 5.56 -5.79
N SER A 128 23.41 5.09 -5.82
CA SER A 128 22.22 5.92 -5.98
C SER A 128 21.78 6.63 -4.67
N THR A 129 22.57 6.49 -3.60
CA THR A 129 22.28 6.96 -2.24
C THR A 129 23.49 7.66 -1.64
N GLN A 130 23.28 8.70 -0.83
CA GLN A 130 24.34 9.37 -0.08
C GLN A 130 24.54 8.74 1.31
N PRO A 131 25.74 8.82 1.90
CA PRO A 131 25.96 8.40 3.29
C PRO A 131 25.03 9.15 4.26
N GLY A 132 24.33 8.42 5.13
CA GLY A 132 23.44 9.01 6.13
C GLY A 132 22.23 8.14 6.44
N VAL A 133 21.24 8.74 7.11
CA VAL A 133 19.93 8.13 7.37
C VAL A 133 18.91 8.97 6.63
N TRP A 134 18.26 8.37 5.65
CA TRP A 134 17.40 9.06 4.70
C TRP A 134 16.14 8.25 4.44
N PHE A 135 15.04 8.95 4.17
CA PHE A 135 13.84 8.38 3.56
C PHE A 135 14.05 8.17 2.06
N PRO A 136 13.41 7.16 1.44
CA PRO A 136 13.54 6.90 0.01
C PRO A 136 13.16 8.07 -0.90
N GLU A 137 12.22 8.92 -0.47
CA GLU A 137 11.77 10.10 -1.21
C GLU A 137 12.70 11.32 -1.07
N GLU A 138 13.67 11.30 -0.15
CA GLU A 138 14.71 12.32 -0.06
C GLU A 138 15.69 12.19 -1.24
N PRO A 139 16.16 13.29 -1.84
CA PRO A 139 17.16 13.24 -2.92
C PRO A 139 18.45 12.51 -2.51
N GLU A 140 18.87 12.65 -1.25
CA GLU A 140 20.02 11.97 -0.66
C GLU A 140 19.74 10.48 -0.41
N GLY A 141 18.48 10.11 -0.16
CA GLY A 141 18.05 8.74 0.08
C GLY A 141 18.06 7.91 -1.18
N ILE A 142 17.24 8.29 -2.18
CA ILE A 142 17.30 7.75 -3.54
C ILE A 142 17.24 8.90 -4.54
N ALA A 143 18.31 9.03 -5.31
CA ALA A 143 18.38 9.99 -6.41
C ALA A 143 17.15 9.87 -7.33
N VAL A 144 16.58 11.01 -7.74
CA VAL A 144 15.29 11.05 -8.45
C VAL A 144 15.31 10.20 -9.72
N GLU A 145 16.41 10.25 -10.46
CA GLU A 145 16.69 9.47 -11.66
C GLU A 145 16.74 7.94 -11.43
N ALA A 146 17.02 7.49 -10.20
CA ALA A 146 17.11 6.07 -9.85
C ALA A 146 15.77 5.50 -9.35
N ARG A 147 14.79 6.35 -9.01
CA ARG A 147 13.51 5.91 -8.40
C ARG A 147 12.69 5.01 -9.31
N GLU A 148 12.61 5.32 -10.59
CA GLU A 148 11.84 4.50 -11.54
C GLU A 148 12.42 3.09 -11.65
N GLU A 149 13.75 2.98 -11.74
CA GLU A 149 14.44 1.70 -11.83
C GLU A 149 14.33 0.91 -10.52
N LEU A 150 14.45 1.56 -9.37
CA LEU A 150 14.22 0.94 -8.07
C LEU A 150 12.81 0.34 -7.98
N LEU A 151 11.79 1.09 -8.39
CA LEU A 151 10.40 0.61 -8.35
C LEU A 151 10.17 -0.56 -9.31
N LYS A 152 10.78 -0.54 -10.50
CA LYS A 152 10.72 -1.67 -11.45
C LYS A 152 11.32 -2.94 -10.87
N ARG A 153 12.47 -2.84 -10.19
CA ARG A 153 13.13 -3.98 -9.52
C ARG A 153 12.29 -4.48 -8.34
N ALA A 154 11.78 -3.57 -7.53
CA ALA A 154 10.88 -3.91 -6.42
C ALA A 154 9.59 -4.60 -6.88
N ALA A 155 9.14 -4.30 -8.11
CA ALA A 155 7.98 -4.89 -8.74
C ALA A 155 8.19 -6.29 -9.33
N GLU A 156 9.37 -6.89 -9.18
CA GLU A 156 9.63 -8.25 -9.65
C GLU A 156 8.60 -9.24 -9.06
N GLY A 157 7.99 -10.05 -9.92
CA GLY A 157 6.96 -11.03 -9.51
C GLY A 157 5.58 -10.43 -9.22
N ALA A 158 5.39 -9.11 -9.36
CA ALA A 158 4.09 -8.47 -9.18
C ALA A 158 3.08 -9.00 -10.20
N ILE A 159 1.84 -9.18 -9.74
CA ILE A 159 0.71 -9.52 -10.60
C ILE A 159 0.05 -8.28 -11.21
N ALA A 160 0.31 -7.11 -10.62
CA ALA A 160 -0.04 -5.81 -11.18
C ALA A 160 1.02 -4.79 -10.75
N PHE A 161 1.51 -4.00 -11.70
CA PHE A 161 2.37 -2.84 -11.45
C PHE A 161 2.02 -1.76 -12.46
N VAL A 162 1.28 -0.76 -12.01
CA VAL A 162 0.76 0.36 -12.81
C VAL A 162 1.23 1.65 -12.17
N MET A 163 1.78 2.55 -12.98
CA MET A 163 2.25 3.86 -12.55
C MET A 163 1.66 4.94 -13.46
N ASN A 164 1.35 6.10 -12.88
CA ASN A 164 0.97 7.33 -13.60
C ASN A 164 -0.22 7.14 -14.57
N LYS A 165 -1.24 6.39 -14.16
CA LYS A 165 -2.48 6.22 -14.94
C LYS A 165 -3.64 7.01 -14.32
N PRO A 166 -4.61 7.48 -15.11
CA PRO A 166 -5.83 8.03 -14.52
C PRO A 166 -6.65 6.89 -13.85
N PRO A 167 -7.33 7.14 -12.72
CA PRO A 167 -8.03 6.09 -11.96
C PRO A 167 -8.99 5.23 -12.80
N TRP A 168 -9.76 5.86 -13.69
CA TRP A 168 -10.74 5.16 -14.55
C TRP A 168 -10.11 4.08 -15.44
N MET A 169 -8.84 4.21 -15.84
CA MET A 169 -8.15 3.22 -16.69
C MET A 169 -7.74 1.97 -15.91
N VAL A 170 -7.68 2.06 -14.59
CA VAL A 170 -7.29 0.95 -13.71
C VAL A 170 -8.51 0.32 -13.05
N GLU A 171 -9.54 1.11 -12.79
CA GLU A 171 -10.80 0.66 -12.17
C GLU A 171 -11.78 0.01 -13.17
N THR A 172 -11.58 0.24 -14.47
CA THR A 172 -12.42 -0.36 -15.54
C THR A 172 -11.57 -1.20 -16.50
N ASP A 173 -12.20 -2.12 -17.23
CA ASP A 173 -11.61 -2.83 -18.37
C ASP A 173 -11.99 -2.06 -19.66
N PRO A 174 -11.22 -1.01 -20.07
CA PRO A 174 -11.60 -0.19 -21.20
C PRO A 174 -11.46 -0.98 -22.50
N LYS A 175 -12.57 -1.16 -23.22
CA LYS A 175 -12.55 -1.74 -24.56
C LYS A 175 -12.25 -0.65 -25.58
N GLU A 176 -11.12 -0.77 -26.28
CA GLU A 176 -10.77 0.12 -27.38
C GLU A 176 -11.64 -0.19 -28.60
N LEU A 177 -12.40 0.80 -29.08
CA LEU A 177 -13.21 0.69 -30.29
C LEU A 177 -12.48 1.19 -31.55
N GLY A 178 -11.21 1.59 -31.41
CA GLY A 178 -10.34 2.13 -32.47
C GLY A 178 -10.30 3.67 -32.50
N LEU A 179 -9.27 4.23 -33.15
CA LEU A 179 -9.02 5.67 -33.29
C LEU A 179 -8.87 6.44 -31.95
N GLY A 180 -8.46 5.75 -30.88
CA GLY A 180 -8.29 6.35 -29.55
C GLY A 180 -9.61 6.58 -28.78
N ILE A 181 -10.70 5.94 -29.21
CA ILE A 181 -12.00 5.99 -28.53
C ILE A 181 -12.16 4.74 -27.65
N TYR A 182 -12.41 4.97 -26.36
CA TYR A 182 -12.61 3.93 -25.35
C TYR A 182 -14.06 3.92 -24.87
N VAL A 183 -14.63 2.73 -24.70
CA VAL A 183 -15.94 2.55 -24.06
C VAL A 183 -15.78 1.76 -22.77
N MET A 184 -16.43 2.27 -21.73
CA MET A 184 -16.45 1.70 -20.39
C MET A 184 -17.26 0.40 -20.42
N SER A 185 -16.62 -0.72 -20.10
CA SER A 185 -17.25 -2.02 -19.89
C SER A 185 -17.23 -2.30 -18.39
N ASP A 186 -18.39 -2.32 -17.73
CA ASP A 186 -18.51 -2.72 -16.33
C ASP A 186 -18.19 -4.21 -16.18
N ALA A 187 -16.91 -4.54 -15.96
CA ALA A 187 -16.49 -5.84 -15.43
C ALA A 187 -15.02 -5.80 -14.99
N GLY A 188 -14.75 -6.11 -13.72
CA GLY A 188 -13.42 -6.59 -13.32
C GLY A 188 -13.04 -6.29 -11.88
N ASN A 189 -13.45 -7.16 -10.95
CA ASN A 189 -12.95 -7.21 -9.57
C ASN A 189 -11.41 -7.25 -9.52
N TYR A 190 -10.78 -6.14 -9.18
CA TYR A 190 -9.39 -6.12 -8.70
C TYR A 190 -9.26 -5.25 -7.45
N ILE A 191 -9.93 -5.67 -6.38
CA ILE A 191 -9.52 -5.42 -5.00
C ILE A 191 -9.79 -6.69 -4.19
#